data_AF-A0A523T4B1-F1
#
_entry.id   AF-A0A523T4B1-F1
#
_cell.length_a   1.000
_cell.length_b   1.000
_cell.length_c   1.000
_cell.angle_alpha   90.00
_cell.angle_beta   90.00
_cell.angle_gamma   90.00
#
_symmetry.space_group_name_H-M   'P 1'
#
loop_
_entity.id
_entity.type
_entity.pdbx_description
1 polymer ?
#
loop_
_entity_poly.entity_id
_entity_poly.type
_entity_poly.pdbx_seq_one_letter_code
_entity_poly.pdbx_strand_id
1 'polypeptide(L)' 'MSNKVHCAHILVKTEKEVNTVLERLKKREKFSAIAKDVSLCPSKKRGGDLGTFGRGQMVKEFEKVA' A
#
# COMPACT_ATOMS: atom_id res chain seq x y z
N MET A 1 6.32 -11.17 -22.11
CA MET A 1 7.02 -11.03 -20.81
C MET A 1 5.97 -10.68 -19.77
N SER A 2 5.72 -11.56 -18.81
CA SER A 2 4.69 -11.35 -17.80
C SER A 2 5.19 -10.31 -16.79
N ASN A 3 4.99 -9.03 -17.08
CA ASN A 3 5.26 -7.92 -16.16
C ASN A 3 4.22 -7.95 -15.04
N LYS A 4 4.49 -8.82 -14.07
CA LYS A 4 3.70 -9.09 -12.88
C LYS A 4 4.43 -8.42 -11.72
N VAL A 5 3.84 -7.38 -11.15
CA VAL A 5 4.44 -6.65 -10.03
C VAL A 5 3.69 -6.98 -8.76
N HIS A 6 4.42 -7.25 -7.69
CA HIS A 6 3.88 -7.40 -6.36
C HIS A 6 3.97 -6.06 -5.65
N CYS A 7 2.85 -5.46 -5.28
CA CYS A 7 2.87 -4.26 -4.44
C CYS A 7 1.96 -4.39 -3.23
N ALA A 8 2.34 -3.64 -2.20
CA ALA A 8 1.49 -3.33 -1.08
C ALA A 8 1.27 -1.83 -1.04
N HIS A 9 0.08 -1.40 -0.65
CA HIS A 9 -0.24 0.02 -0.50
C HIS A 9 -1.07 0.29 0.75
N ILE A 10 -0.94 1.51 1.26
CA ILE A 10 -1.74 2.02 2.36
C ILE A 10 -2.55 3.19 1.79
N LEU A 11 -3.86 3.03 1.73
CA LEU A 11 -4.76 4.09 1.28
C LEU A 11 -5.33 4.78 2.52
N VAL A 12 -5.05 6.06 2.71
CA VAL A 12 -5.57 6.87 3.81
C VAL A 12 -6.39 8.03 3.27
N LYS A 13 -7.26 8.61 4.11
CA LYS A 13 -8.18 9.69 3.67
C LYS A 13 -7.50 11.05 3.72
N THR A 14 -6.53 11.21 4.62
CA THR A 14 -5.93 12.51 4.91
C THR A 14 -4.41 12.45 4.89
N GLU A 15 -3.79 13.57 4.53
CA GLU A 15 -2.33 13.72 4.54
C GLU A 15 -1.74 13.58 5.97
N LYS A 16 -2.50 13.97 7.00
CA LYS A 16 -2.10 13.78 8.41
C LYS A 16 -1.90 12.31 8.75
N GLU A 17 -2.75 11.42 8.23
CA GLU A 17 -2.59 9.98 8.39
C GLU A 17 -1.35 9.48 7.65
N VAL A 18 -1.07 9.97 6.43
CA VAL A 18 0.18 9.63 5.71
C VAL A 18 1.40 10.01 6.53
N ASN A 19 1.43 11.21 7.09
CA ASN A 19 2.54 11.66 7.93
C ASN A 19 2.71 10.79 9.18
N THR A 20 1.60 10.37 9.79
CA THR A 20 1.63 9.44 10.94
C THR A 20 2.19 8.08 10.52
N VAL A 21 1.78 7.56 9.36
CA VAL A 21 2.31 6.32 8.79
C VAL A 21 3.81 6.43 8.53
N LEU A 22 4.28 7.54 7.93
CA LEU A 22 5.69 7.78 7.69
C LEU A 22 6.50 7.82 8.99
N GLU A 23 6.00 8.49 10.03
CA GLU A 23 6.64 8.51 11.35
C GLU A 23 6.69 7.11 11.99
N ARG A 24 5.63 6.31 11.87
CA ARG A 24 5.61 4.91 12.32
C ARG A 24 6.60 4.04 11.55
N LEU A 25 6.67 4.22 10.23
CA LEU A 25 7.64 3.52 9.38
C LEU A 25 9.09 3.89 9.75
N LYS A 26 9.36 5.16 10.07
CA LYS A 26 10.67 5.60 10.59
C LYS A 26 11.02 4.94 11.92
N LYS A 27 10.02 4.66 12.77
CA LYS A 27 10.17 3.91 14.02
C LYS A 27 10.38 2.39 13.82
N ARG A 28 10.57 1.93 12.58
CA ARG A 28 10.68 0.51 12.19
C ARG A 28 9.44 -0.32 12.52
N GLU A 29 8.28 0.31 12.60
CA GLU A 29 7.02 -0.40 12.74
C GLU A 29 6.68 -1.13 11.44
N LYS A 30 6.06 -2.31 11.54
CA LYS A 30 5.78 -3.16 10.38
C LYS A 30 4.73 -2.50 9.49
N PHE A 31 5.04 -2.35 8.20
CA PHE A 31 4.09 -1.82 7.19
C PHE A 31 2.74 -2.54 7.23
N SER A 32 2.74 -3.86 7.40
CA SER A 32 1.52 -4.67 7.48
C SER A 32 0.67 -4.41 8.72
N ALA A 33 1.28 -3.99 9.84
CA ALA A 33 0.55 -3.59 11.04
C ALA A 33 -0.09 -2.21 10.84
N ILE A 34 0.70 -1.25 10.33
CA ILE A 34 0.21 0.10 10.05
C ILE A 34 -0.91 0.06 8.99
N ALA A 35 -0.74 -0.74 7.94
CA ALA A 35 -1.75 -0.95 6.91
C ALA A 35 -3.06 -1.54 7.47
N LYS A 36 -2.98 -2.46 8.45
CA LYS A 36 -4.18 -3.01 9.11
C LYS A 36 -4.93 -1.94 9.90
N ASP A 37 -4.19 -1.06 10.57
CA ASP A 37 -4.75 -0.02 11.43
C ASP A 37 -5.37 1.13 10.64
N VAL A 38 -4.63 1.67 9.66
CA VAL A 38 -5.01 2.93 9.01
C VAL A 38 -5.47 2.80 7.56
N SER A 39 -5.17 1.70 6.87
CA SER A 39 -5.56 1.58 5.47
C SER A 39 -7.06 1.43 5.35
N LEU A 40 -7.65 2.20 4.44
CA LEU A 40 -9.06 2.17 4.10
C LEU A 40 -9.37 1.14 3.02
N CYS A 41 -8.36 0.65 2.31
CA CYS A 41 -8.51 -0.37 1.29
C CYS A 41 -8.85 -1.73 1.93
N PRO A 42 -9.70 -2.58 1.32
CA PRO A 42 -9.94 -3.95 1.79
C PRO A 42 -8.66 -4.81 1.91
N SER A 43 -7.59 -4.45 1.18
CA SER A 43 -6.26 -5.04 1.32
C SER A 43 -5.66 -4.91 2.72
N LYS A 44 -6.19 -4.02 3.58
CA LYS A 44 -5.80 -3.89 4.99
C LYS A 44 -5.82 -5.22 5.74
N LYS A 45 -6.77 -6.12 5.45
CA LYS A 45 -6.84 -7.45 6.08
C LYS A 45 -5.57 -8.29 5.82
N ARG A 46 -4.94 -8.08 4.66
CA ARG A 46 -3.66 -8.70 4.26
C ARG A 46 -2.44 -7.83 4.56
N GLY A 47 -2.60 -6.76 5.36
CA GLY A 47 -1.51 -5.83 5.66
C GLY A 47 -1.15 -4.89 4.50
N GLY A 48 -2.14 -4.51 3.69
CA GLY A 48 -1.95 -3.62 2.54
C GLY A 48 -1.50 -4.34 1.28
N ASP A 49 -1.31 -5.65 1.34
CA ASP A 49 -0.89 -6.49 0.23
C ASP A 49 -2.00 -6.61 -0.82
N LEU A 50 -1.71 -6.15 -2.05
CA LEU A 50 -2.59 -6.24 -3.20
C LEU A 50 -2.34 -7.52 -4.01
N GLY A 51 -1.31 -8.29 -3.65
CA GLY A 51 -0.80 -9.42 -4.40
C GLY A 51 -0.07 -8.98 -5.67
N THR A 52 0.07 -9.95 -6.57
CA THR A 52 0.72 -9.76 -7.85
C THR A 52 -0.32 -9.35 -8.90
N PHE A 53 -0.18 -8.16 -9.46
CA PHE A 53 -1.06 -7.68 -10.53
C PHE A 53 -0.26 -7.51 -11.83
N GLY A 54 -0.96 -7.73 -12.94
CA GLY A 54 -0.42 -7.51 -14.27
C GLY A 54 -0.58 -6.05 -14.70
N ARG A 55 0.22 -5.65 -15.68
CA ARG A 55 0.11 -4.37 -16.37
C ARG A 55 -1.33 -4.13 -16.87
N GLY A 56 -1.93 -2.98 -16.56
CA GLY A 56 -3.32 -2.62 -16.88
C GLY A 56 -4.38 -3.02 -15.86
N GLN A 57 -4.03 -3.71 -14.76
CA GLN A 57 -4.99 -4.07 -13.69
C GLN A 57 -5.08 -3.04 -12.56
N MET A 58 -4.20 -2.04 -12.56
CA MET A 58 -4.14 -0.96 -11.58
C MET A 58 -4.25 0.39 -12.29
N VAL A 59 -4.68 1.42 -11.56
CA VAL A 59 -4.68 2.80 -12.07
C VAL A 59 -3.29 3.19 -12.57
N LYS A 60 -3.23 3.94 -13.66
CA LYS A 60 -1.99 4.35 -14.34
C LYS A 60 -0.94 4.95 -13.40
N GLU A 61 -1.40 5.69 -12.40
CA GLU A 61 -0.54 6.32 -11.39
C GLU A 61 0.19 5.29 -10.53
N PHE A 62 -0.46 4.15 -10.25
CA PHE A 62 0.13 3.04 -9.51
C PHE A 62 1.05 2.20 -10.42
N GLU A 63 0.66 1.96 -11.67
CA GLU A 63 1.48 1.24 -12.65
C GLU A 63 2.78 1.97 -13.00
N LYS A 64 2.80 3.31 -12.95
CA LYS A 64 4.02 4.09 -13.24
C LYS A 64 5.07 4.00 -12.13
N VAL A 65 4.64 3.72 -10.90
CA VAL A 65 5.51 3.68 -9.70
C VAL A 65 5.96 2.25 -9.39
N ALA A 66 5.14 1.26 -9.73
CA ALA A 66 5.38 -0.18 -9.56
C ALA A 66 6.38 -0.73 -10.61
#